data_AF-A0A654BXB2-F1
#
_entry.id   AF-A0A654BXB2-F1
#
_cell.length_a   1.000
_cell.length_b   1.000
_cell.length_c   1.000
_cell.angle_alpha   90.00
_cell.angle_beta   90.00
_cell.angle_gamma   90.00
#
_symmetry.space_group_name_H-M   'P 1'
#
loop_
_entity.id
_entity.type
_entity.pdbx_description
1 polymer ?
#
loop_
_entity_poly.entity_id
_entity_poly.type
_entity_poly.pdbx_seq_one_letter_code
_entity_poly.pdbx_strand_id
1 'polypeptide(L)'
;MLYYYFGSKELLYVAALESMYADYAKKEAALDLTGQEPPEAIATLAKSIWAHLWDNPQWLGLINNENFHKGRYLKMSGKLGATISPLVEVVRSTLERGAAAGQFRTGVDPLDFYVTLVGMGYYIASNRFTLHAFTGRDYMEPADRERMSAMHLELLLAYLRPQASEQQR
;
A
#
# COMPACT_ATOMS: atom_id res chain seq x y z
N MET A 1 -0.86 31.94 -16.86
CA MET A 1 0.43 31.62 -16.22
C MET A 1 0.64 30.14 -15.90
N LEU A 2 -0.34 29.36 -15.42
CA LEU A 2 -0.16 27.90 -15.21
C LEU A 2 0.06 27.10 -16.51
N TYR A 3 -0.64 27.44 -17.61
CA TYR A 3 -0.46 26.78 -18.90
C TYR A 3 0.93 26.96 -19.54
N TYR A 4 1.67 28.00 -19.15
CA TYR A 4 3.00 28.25 -19.71
C TYR A 4 4.05 27.23 -19.20
N TYR A 5 3.86 26.72 -17.98
CA TYR A 5 4.77 25.75 -17.36
C TYR A 5 4.38 24.30 -17.67
N PHE A 6 3.09 24.02 -17.83
CA PHE A 6 2.58 22.65 -17.97
C PHE A 6 1.98 22.36 -19.35
N GLY A 7 1.75 23.35 -20.21
CA GLY A 7 1.17 23.16 -21.54
C GLY A 7 -0.34 22.91 -21.52
N SER A 8 -0.84 21.98 -20.70
CA SER A 8 -2.27 21.65 -20.59
C SER A 8 -2.70 21.26 -19.17
N LYS A 9 -4.01 21.18 -18.93
CA LYS A 9 -4.58 20.74 -17.65
C LYS A 9 -4.22 19.28 -17.34
N GLU A 10 -4.14 18.45 -18.37
CA GLU A 10 -3.76 17.04 -18.31
C GLU A 10 -2.31 16.88 -17.89
N LEU A 11 -1.41 17.68 -18.46
CA LEU A 11 0.01 17.66 -18.10
C LEU A 11 0.27 18.22 -16.70
N LEU A 12 -0.51 19.21 -16.26
CA LEU A 12 -0.50 19.67 -14.87
C LEU A 12 -0.96 18.55 -13.92
N TYR A 13 -2.00 17.80 -14.29
CA TYR A 13 -2.48 16.66 -13.50
C TYR A 13 -1.45 15.54 -13.42
N VAL A 14 -0.78 15.19 -14.53
CA VAL A 14 0.35 14.24 -14.54
C VAL A 14 1.47 14.72 -13.62
N ALA A 15 1.86 15.99 -13.69
CA ALA A 15 2.91 16.55 -12.83
C ALA A 15 2.52 16.50 -11.33
N ALA A 16 1.24 16.74 -11.01
CA ALA A 16 0.74 16.60 -9.65
C ALA A 16 0.83 15.15 -9.15
N LEU A 17 0.45 14.17 -9.99
CA LEU A 17 0.64 12.75 -9.68
C LEU A 17 2.11 12.40 -9.48
N GLU A 18 3.01 12.86 -10.37
CA GLU A 18 4.45 12.62 -10.26
C GLU A 18 5.03 13.16 -8.94
N SER A 19 4.69 14.40 -8.57
CA SER A 19 5.14 15.00 -7.31
C SER A 19 4.62 14.20 -6.11
N MET A 20 3.35 13.83 -6.16
CA MET A 20 2.66 13.10 -5.10
C MET A 20 3.30 11.72 -4.84
N TYR A 21 3.63 10.99 -5.90
CA TYR A 21 4.31 9.69 -5.80
C TYR A 21 5.78 9.84 -5.40
N ALA A 22 6.49 10.86 -5.90
CA ALA A 22 7.87 11.13 -5.51
C ALA A 22 8.00 11.46 -4.02
N ASP A 23 7.07 12.24 -3.46
CA ASP A 23 7.07 12.56 -2.03
C ASP A 23 6.74 11.35 -1.17
N TYR A 24 5.89 10.45 -1.65
CA TYR A 24 5.63 9.18 -0.99
C TYR A 24 6.88 8.29 -0.98
N ALA A 25 7.55 8.11 -2.12
CA ALA A 25 8.79 7.33 -2.18
C ALA A 25 9.91 7.88 -1.26
N LYS A 26 10.05 9.20 -1.14
CA LYS A 26 11.02 9.81 -0.21
C LYS A 26 10.72 9.45 1.25
N LYS A 27 9.44 9.45 1.65
CA LYS A 27 9.02 9.09 3.00
C LYS A 27 9.26 7.62 3.28
N GLU A 28 8.89 6.75 2.35
CA GLU A 28 9.08 5.30 2.49
C GLU A 28 10.56 4.89 2.44
N ALA A 29 11.40 5.58 1.66
CA ALA A 29 12.85 5.34 1.69
C ALA A 29 13.49 5.62 3.06
N ALA A 30 12.83 6.38 3.93
CA ALA A 30 13.27 6.61 5.31
C ALA A 30 12.76 5.52 6.28
N LEU A 31 11.91 4.60 5.83
CA LEU A 31 11.43 3.48 6.64
C LEU A 31 12.53 2.42 6.74
N ASP A 32 13.27 2.43 7.85
CA ASP A 32 14.30 1.44 8.10
C ASP A 32 13.70 0.13 8.64
N LEU A 33 13.63 -0.87 7.77
CA LEU A 33 13.23 -2.24 8.12
C LEU A 33 14.45 -3.15 8.34
N THR A 34 15.66 -2.61 8.27
CA THR A 34 16.89 -3.37 8.41
C THR A 34 16.98 -3.97 9.81
N GLY A 35 17.31 -5.26 9.88
CA GLY A 35 17.45 -5.96 11.16
C GLY A 35 16.14 -6.28 11.88
N GLN A 36 14.97 -5.89 11.35
CA GLN A 36 13.69 -6.38 11.87
C GLN A 36 13.49 -7.84 11.48
N GLU A 37 12.90 -8.60 12.39
CA GLU A 37 12.38 -9.93 12.13
C GLU A 37 11.27 -9.83 11.05
N PRO A 38 11.14 -10.83 10.15
CA PRO A 38 10.20 -10.78 9.03
C PRO A 38 8.74 -10.45 9.38
N PRO A 39 8.11 -11.02 10.42
CA PRO A 39 6.74 -10.64 10.82
C PRO A 39 6.61 -9.16 11.20
N GLU A 40 7.58 -8.65 11.95
CA GLU A 40 7.67 -7.27 12.41
C GLU A 40 7.87 -6.31 11.24
N ALA A 41 8.73 -6.67 10.29
CA ALA A 41 8.97 -5.89 9.07
C ALA A 41 7.68 -5.74 8.23
N ILE A 42 6.91 -6.82 8.03
CA ILE A 42 5.60 -6.76 7.36
C ILE A 42 4.63 -5.87 8.14
N ALA A 43 4.60 -6.01 9.48
CA ALA A 43 3.70 -5.22 10.30
C ALA A 43 4.02 -3.72 10.27
N THR A 44 5.30 -3.35 10.35
CA THR A 44 5.77 -1.97 10.26
C THR A 44 5.44 -1.37 8.89
N LEU A 45 5.74 -2.10 7.81
CA LEU A 45 5.43 -1.67 6.44
C LEU A 45 3.92 -1.45 6.24
N ALA A 46 3.10 -2.43 6.65
CA ALA A 46 1.65 -2.34 6.52
C ALA A 46 1.08 -1.12 7.25
N LYS A 47 1.48 -0.91 8.51
CA LYS A 47 1.05 0.25 9.29
C LYS A 47 1.49 1.57 8.67
N SER A 48 2.73 1.67 8.16
CA SER A 48 3.23 2.86 7.46
C SER A 48 2.36 3.19 6.26
N ILE A 49 2.10 2.21 5.39
CA ILE A 49 1.28 2.35 4.19
C ILE A 49 -0.15 2.78 4.56
N TRP A 50 -0.79 2.12 5.53
CA TRP A 50 -2.15 2.44 5.93
C TRP A 50 -2.26 3.82 6.57
N ALA A 51 -1.33 4.20 7.45
CA ALA A 51 -1.27 5.54 8.01
C ALA A 51 -1.14 6.59 6.91
N HIS A 52 -0.26 6.36 5.92
CA HIS A 52 -0.13 7.25 4.78
C HIS A 52 -1.46 7.41 4.02
N LEU A 53 -2.14 6.31 3.71
CA LEU A 53 -3.43 6.34 3.02
C LEU A 53 -4.50 7.09 3.84
N TRP A 54 -4.55 6.87 5.15
CA TRP A 54 -5.59 7.42 6.02
C TRP A 54 -5.38 8.88 6.39
N ASP A 55 -4.14 9.34 6.40
CA ASP A 55 -3.77 10.71 6.79
C ASP A 55 -3.62 11.66 5.60
N ASN A 56 -3.66 11.15 4.36
CA ASN A 56 -3.48 11.95 3.15
C ASN A 56 -4.70 11.83 2.20
N PRO A 57 -5.87 12.39 2.56
CA PRO A 57 -7.10 12.28 1.75
C PRO A 57 -6.97 12.89 0.34
N GLN A 58 -6.11 13.90 0.16
CA GLN A 58 -5.79 14.47 -1.14
C GLN A 58 -5.10 13.46 -2.07
N TRP A 59 -4.30 12.56 -1.51
CA TRP A 59 -3.60 11.49 -2.22
C TRP A 59 -4.63 10.50 -2.79
N LEU A 60 -5.57 10.07 -1.95
CA LEU A 60 -6.68 9.21 -2.35
C LEU A 60 -7.56 9.86 -3.42
N GLY A 61 -7.84 11.16 -3.30
CA GLY A 61 -8.62 11.89 -4.29
C GLY A 61 -7.99 11.84 -5.69
N LEU A 62 -6.68 12.02 -5.78
CA LEU A 62 -5.94 11.93 -7.04
C LEU A 62 -5.96 10.51 -7.62
N ILE A 63 -5.73 9.49 -6.79
CA ILE A 63 -5.79 8.08 -7.22
C ILE A 63 -7.20 7.69 -7.69
N ASN A 64 -8.23 8.09 -6.94
CA ASN A 64 -9.62 7.79 -7.31
C ASN A 64 -10.01 8.47 -8.63
N ASN A 65 -9.55 9.69 -8.84
CA ASN A 65 -9.75 10.39 -10.11
C ASN A 65 -9.03 9.68 -11.27
N GLU A 66 -7.81 9.21 -11.04
CA GLU A 66 -7.05 8.45 -12.04
C GLU A 66 -7.72 7.11 -12.37
N ASN A 67 -8.23 6.42 -11.35
CA ASN A 67 -9.00 5.19 -11.52
C ASN A 67 -10.30 5.43 -12.30
N PHE A 68 -10.99 6.54 -12.06
CA PHE A 68 -12.13 6.97 -12.88
C PHE A 68 -11.73 7.17 -14.34
N HIS A 69 -10.53 7.69 -14.58
CA HIS A 69 -9.91 7.82 -15.90
C HIS A 69 -9.23 6.55 -16.42
N LYS A 70 -9.41 5.40 -15.74
CA LYS A 70 -8.89 4.07 -16.14
C LYS A 70 -7.37 4.05 -16.33
N GLY A 71 -6.62 4.78 -15.51
CA GLY A 71 -5.16 4.79 -15.56
C GLY A 71 -4.59 5.51 -16.80
N ARG A 72 -5.39 6.38 -17.44
CA ARG A 72 -5.00 7.07 -18.68
C ARG A 72 -3.75 7.91 -18.49
N TYR A 73 -3.66 8.67 -17.40
CA TYR A 73 -2.58 9.63 -17.19
C TYR A 73 -1.35 8.96 -16.58
N LEU A 74 -1.53 7.89 -15.79
CA LEU A 74 -0.45 7.01 -15.33
C LEU A 74 0.31 6.42 -16.52
N LYS A 75 -0.39 5.95 -17.55
CA LYS A 75 0.22 5.40 -18.77
C LYS A 75 1.05 6.42 -19.56
N MET A 76 0.82 7.71 -19.34
CA MET A 76 1.56 8.79 -20.00
C MET A 76 2.87 9.12 -19.29
N SER A 77 3.10 8.64 -18.06
CA SER A 77 4.33 8.88 -17.29
C SER A 77 5.04 7.59 -16.90
N GLY A 78 6.24 7.39 -17.47
CA GLY A 78 7.12 6.29 -17.08
C GLY A 78 7.70 6.41 -15.66
N LYS A 79 7.67 7.60 -15.06
CA LYS A 79 8.25 7.84 -13.72
C LYS A 79 7.40 7.24 -12.59
N LEU A 80 6.10 7.14 -12.80
CA LEU A 80 5.15 6.69 -11.79
C LEU A 80 5.28 5.18 -11.50
N GLY A 81 5.51 4.37 -12.53
CA GLY A 81 5.78 2.93 -12.36
C GLY A 81 7.05 2.64 -11.55
N ALA A 82 8.09 3.47 -11.71
CA ALA A 82 9.35 3.34 -10.97
C ALA A 82 9.20 3.63 -9.46
N THR A 83 8.10 4.23 -9.02
CA THR A 83 7.88 4.61 -7.61
C THR A 83 7.38 3.43 -6.77
N ILE A 84 6.58 2.52 -7.34
CA ILE A 84 6.00 1.38 -6.60
C ILE A 84 6.99 0.21 -6.50
N SER A 85 7.86 0.05 -7.50
CA SER A 85 8.83 -1.06 -7.57
C SER A 85 9.68 -1.26 -6.31
N PRO A 86 10.20 -0.20 -5.64
CA PRO A 86 10.99 -0.35 -4.41
C PRO A 86 10.20 -0.98 -3.25
N LEU A 87 8.92 -0.65 -3.09
CA LEU A 87 8.09 -1.20 -2.01
C LEU A 87 7.81 -2.69 -2.22
N VAL A 88 7.55 -3.08 -3.46
CA VAL A 88 7.37 -4.49 -3.83
C VAL A 88 8.66 -5.26 -3.56
N GLU A 89 9.83 -4.66 -3.79
CA GLU A 89 11.11 -5.29 -3.52
C GLU A 89 11.38 -5.46 -2.01
N VAL A 90 10.98 -4.49 -1.20
CA VAL A 90 11.01 -4.61 0.28
C VAL A 90 10.13 -5.78 0.75
N VAL A 91 8.93 -5.91 0.19
CA VAL A 91 8.04 -7.06 0.47
C VAL A 91 8.70 -8.36 0.05
N ARG A 92 9.24 -8.44 -1.18
CA ARG A 92 9.95 -9.62 -1.71
C ARG A 92 11.06 -10.07 -0.78
N SER A 93 12.00 -9.18 -0.47
CA SER A 93 13.13 -9.48 0.41
C SER A 93 12.66 -9.94 1.80
N THR A 94 11.62 -9.31 2.34
CA THR A 94 11.06 -9.70 3.65
C THR A 94 10.43 -11.09 3.61
N LEU A 95 9.67 -11.41 2.55
CA LEU A 95 9.06 -12.73 2.35
C LEU A 95 10.13 -13.82 2.18
N GLU A 96 11.18 -13.55 1.40
CA GLU A 96 12.30 -14.47 1.18
C GLU A 96 13.08 -14.75 2.47
N ARG A 97 13.38 -13.71 3.27
CA ARG A 97 14.01 -13.89 4.59
C ARG A 97 13.14 -14.71 5.54
N GLY A 98 11.84 -14.42 5.61
CA GLY A 98 10.92 -15.17 6.46
C GLY A 98 10.73 -16.62 6.03
N ALA A 99 10.72 -16.89 4.73
CA ALA A 99 10.72 -18.25 4.21
C ALA A 99 12.01 -19.01 4.56
N ALA A 100 13.17 -18.37 4.39
CA ALA A 100 14.47 -18.95 4.75
C ALA A 100 14.60 -19.23 6.26
N ALA A 101 13.99 -18.39 7.10
CA ALA A 101 13.93 -18.56 8.55
C ALA A 101 12.85 -19.57 9.01
N GLY A 102 12.04 -20.12 8.09
CA GLY A 102 10.93 -21.01 8.43
C GLY A 102 9.77 -20.32 9.17
N GLN A 103 9.75 -18.99 9.18
CA GLN A 103 8.71 -18.18 9.81
C GLN A 103 7.53 -17.91 8.86
N PHE A 104 7.78 -17.92 7.55
CA PHE A 104 6.76 -17.76 6.51
C PHE A 104 6.66 -18.98 5.60
N ARG A 105 5.49 -19.16 4.98
CA ARG A 105 5.32 -20.10 3.87
C ARG A 105 6.06 -19.63 2.62
N THR A 106 6.43 -20.60 1.78
CA THR A 106 7.01 -20.34 0.45
C THR A 106 5.91 -20.13 -0.59
N GLY A 107 6.29 -19.66 -1.79
CA GLY A 107 5.38 -19.57 -2.94
C GLY A 107 4.40 -18.38 -2.90
N VAL A 108 4.63 -17.39 -2.03
CA VAL A 108 3.85 -16.15 -2.03
C VAL A 108 4.41 -15.22 -3.10
N ASP A 109 3.56 -14.79 -4.03
CA ASP A 109 3.93 -13.72 -4.97
C ASP A 109 4.02 -12.37 -4.24
N PRO A 110 5.18 -11.68 -4.26
CA PRO A 110 5.36 -10.44 -3.52
C PRO A 110 4.49 -9.28 -4.03
N LEU A 111 4.20 -9.24 -5.34
CA LEU A 111 3.38 -8.19 -5.93
C LEU A 111 1.92 -8.36 -5.51
N ASP A 112 1.38 -9.58 -5.61
CA ASP A 112 0.01 -9.87 -5.18
C ASP A 112 -0.17 -9.63 -3.67
N PHE A 113 0.82 -10.01 -2.87
CA PHE A 113 0.81 -9.75 -1.43
C PHE A 113 0.84 -8.25 -1.13
N TYR A 114 1.71 -7.49 -1.81
CA TYR A 114 1.76 -6.02 -1.69
C TYR A 114 0.41 -5.38 -2.07
N VAL A 115 -0.18 -5.77 -3.20
CA VAL A 115 -1.48 -5.23 -3.66
C VAL A 115 -2.58 -5.53 -2.63
N THR A 116 -2.58 -6.74 -2.06
CA THR A 116 -3.53 -7.14 -1.01
C THR A 116 -3.37 -6.28 0.25
N LEU A 117 -2.13 -6.11 0.72
CA LEU A 117 -1.80 -5.29 1.88
C LEU A 117 -2.24 -3.83 1.68
N VAL A 118 -1.93 -3.23 0.53
CA VAL A 118 -2.35 -1.85 0.19
C VAL A 118 -3.88 -1.77 0.12
N GLY A 119 -4.53 -2.75 -0.52
CA GLY A 119 -5.98 -2.83 -0.70
C GLY A 119 -6.75 -2.81 0.63
N MET A 120 -6.25 -3.52 1.64
CA MET A 120 -6.81 -3.54 2.99
C MET A 120 -6.90 -2.14 3.62
N GLY A 121 -5.86 -1.32 3.49
CA GLY A 121 -5.88 0.06 3.97
C GLY A 121 -6.67 1.00 3.06
N TYR A 122 -6.51 0.85 1.75
CA TYR A 122 -7.11 1.71 0.74
C TYR A 122 -8.63 1.67 0.81
N TYR A 123 -9.25 0.49 0.85
CA TYR A 123 -10.73 0.39 0.89
C TYR A 123 -11.34 1.15 2.06
N ILE A 124 -10.73 1.04 3.25
CA ILE A 124 -11.17 1.75 4.45
C ILE A 124 -11.12 3.26 4.25
N ALA A 125 -10.09 3.74 3.55
CA ALA A 125 -9.87 5.16 3.28
C ALA A 125 -10.75 5.69 2.13
N SER A 126 -10.76 5.02 0.98
CA SER A 126 -11.44 5.43 -0.24
C SER A 126 -12.96 5.36 -0.12
N ASN A 127 -13.47 4.44 0.70
CA ASN A 127 -14.89 4.19 0.87
C ASN A 127 -15.42 4.65 2.23
N ARG A 128 -14.67 5.44 3.01
CA ARG A 128 -15.04 5.88 4.36
C ARG A 128 -16.48 6.43 4.47
N PHE A 129 -16.90 7.25 3.51
CA PHE A 129 -18.23 7.87 3.53
C PHE A 129 -19.34 6.85 3.25
N THR A 130 -19.14 5.97 2.28
CA THR A 130 -20.10 4.91 1.95
C THR A 130 -20.14 3.84 3.02
N LEU A 131 -19.00 3.48 3.63
CA LEU A 131 -18.93 2.56 4.75
C LEU A 131 -19.71 3.11 5.95
N HIS A 132 -19.52 4.39 6.27
CA HIS A 132 -20.29 5.03 7.34
C HIS A 132 -21.80 5.02 7.02
N ALA A 133 -22.19 5.38 5.80
CA ALA A 133 -23.60 5.38 5.40
C ALA A 133 -24.25 3.98 5.45
N PHE A 134 -23.52 2.92 5.05
CA PHE A 134 -24.08 1.56 5.00
C PHE A 134 -24.03 0.82 6.34
N THR A 135 -23.01 1.09 7.17
CA THR A 135 -22.75 0.31 8.39
C THR A 135 -23.03 1.09 9.68
N GLY A 136 -23.19 2.42 9.59
CA GLY A 136 -23.29 3.30 10.74
C GLY A 136 -21.98 3.48 11.51
N ARG A 137 -20.84 3.00 10.99
CA ARG A 137 -19.52 3.07 11.62
C ARG A 137 -18.55 3.93 10.82
N ASP A 138 -17.89 4.87 11.49
CA ASP A 138 -16.78 5.62 10.92
C ASP A 138 -15.45 4.92 11.21
N TYR A 139 -14.92 4.21 10.22
CA TYR A 139 -13.64 3.52 10.32
C TYR A 139 -12.41 4.45 10.33
N MET A 140 -12.62 5.77 10.17
CA MET A 140 -11.56 6.76 10.33
C MET A 140 -11.38 7.22 11.78
N GLU A 141 -12.29 6.87 12.70
CA GLU A 141 -12.10 7.15 14.12
C GLU A 141 -10.88 6.38 14.67
N PRO A 142 -10.08 6.97 15.59
CA PRO A 142 -8.82 6.37 16.04
C PRO A 142 -8.96 4.93 16.55
N ALA A 143 -9.98 4.65 17.36
CA ALA A 143 -10.23 3.31 17.90
C ALA A 143 -10.58 2.30 16.81
N ASP A 144 -11.35 2.71 15.79
CA ASP A 144 -11.73 1.84 14.69
C ASP A 144 -10.55 1.61 13.72
N ARG A 145 -9.72 2.63 13.45
CA ARG A 145 -8.47 2.52 12.70
C ARG A 145 -7.52 1.50 13.32
N GLU A 146 -7.32 1.56 14.63
CA GLU A 146 -6.45 0.64 15.35
C GLU A 146 -6.99 -0.79 15.32
N ARG A 147 -8.30 -0.97 15.57
CA ARG A 147 -8.95 -2.28 15.48
C ARG A 147 -8.84 -2.88 14.08
N MET A 148 -9.07 -2.08 13.04
CA MET A 148 -8.95 -2.54 11.65
C MET A 148 -7.50 -2.89 11.29
N SER A 149 -6.53 -2.08 11.73
CA SER A 149 -5.11 -2.36 11.51
C SER A 149 -4.70 -3.68 12.17
N ALA A 150 -5.11 -3.91 13.42
CA ALA A 150 -4.83 -5.15 14.13
C ALA A 150 -5.42 -6.36 13.41
N MET A 151 -6.69 -6.29 13.01
CA MET A 151 -7.35 -7.38 12.27
C MET A 151 -6.69 -7.65 10.92
N HIS A 152 -6.37 -6.63 10.13
CA HIS A 152 -5.69 -6.80 8.85
C HIS A 152 -4.30 -7.42 9.02
N LEU A 153 -3.53 -7.00 10.04
CA LEU A 153 -2.23 -7.61 10.34
C LEU A 153 -2.36 -9.08 10.73
N GLU A 154 -3.33 -9.40 11.57
CA GLU A 154 -3.59 -10.79 11.95
C GLU A 154 -3.89 -11.64 10.71
N LEU A 155 -4.74 -11.15 9.80
CA LEU A 155 -5.07 -11.84 8.55
C LEU A 155 -3.85 -12.02 7.64
N LEU A 156 -3.04 -10.97 7.45
CA LEU A 156 -1.82 -11.03 6.64
C LEU A 156 -0.80 -12.01 7.23
N LEU A 157 -0.53 -11.93 8.53
CA LEU A 157 0.44 -12.81 9.19
C LEU A 157 -0.07 -14.25 9.26
N ALA A 158 -1.38 -14.47 9.46
CA ALA A 158 -1.98 -15.80 9.37
C ALA A 158 -1.84 -16.39 7.96
N TYR A 159 -2.04 -15.58 6.92
CA TYR A 159 -1.75 -15.98 5.55
C TYR A 159 -0.26 -16.23 5.30
N LEU A 160 0.66 -15.62 6.06
CA LEU A 160 2.08 -15.91 5.89
C LEU A 160 2.56 -17.11 6.68
N ARG A 161 1.79 -17.62 7.65
CA ARG A 161 2.22 -18.77 8.47
C ARG A 161 2.72 -19.94 7.61
N PRO A 162 3.81 -20.62 8.03
CA PRO A 162 4.32 -21.78 7.32
C PRO A 162 3.22 -22.82 7.19
N GLN A 163 3.09 -23.42 6.02
CA GLN A 163 2.24 -24.59 5.88
C GLN A 163 2.91 -25.73 6.66
N ALA A 164 2.15 -26.41 7.52
CA ALA A 164 2.64 -27.66 8.09
C ALA A 164 3.01 -28.55 6.90
N SER A 165 4.25 -29.04 6.87
CA SER A 165 4.73 -29.96 5.86
C SER A 165 3.70 -31.07 5.73
N GLU A 166 3.06 -31.21 4.56
CA GLU A 166 2.44 -32.47 4.16
C GLU A 166 3.59 -33.48 3.96
N GLN A 167 4.20 -33.90 5.06
CA GLN A 167 5.09 -35.05 5.09
C GLN A 167 4.23 -36.28 5.36
N GLN A 168 4.14 -37.12 4.31
CA GLN A 168 3.77 -38.53 4.29
C GLN A 168 2.26 -38.86 4.29
N ARG A 169 1.69 -38.92 3.07
CA ARG A 169 0.84 -40.05 2.67
C ARG A 169 1.33 -40.60 1.33
#